data_AF-L5NI05-F1
#
_entry.id   AF-L5NI05-F1
#
_cell.length_a   1.000
_cell.length_b   1.000
_cell.length_c   1.000
_cell.angle_alpha   90.00
_cell.angle_beta   90.00
_cell.angle_gamma   90.00
#
_symmetry.space_group_name_H-M   'P 1'
#
loop_
_entity.id
_entity.type
_entity.pdbx_description
1 polymer ?
#
loop_
_entity_poly.entity_id
_entity_poly.type
_entity_poly.pdbx_seq_one_letter_code
_entity_poly.pdbx_strand_id
1 'polypeptide(L)'
;MNPTEIGIRLVAGVLLILANGFFVAIEFALTRARQFTESEFVDGDSRLERAWEMTQELELYLTTCQVGITASSIAVGIVAEPALAALFEPLFAGTTLATIGAGALIAYLIINLLHLTHG
;
A
#
# COMPACT_ATOMS: atom_id res chain seq x y z
N MET A 1 -24.67 3.75 7.26
CA MET A 1 -23.63 3.09 8.09
C MET A 1 -23.64 3.73 9.47
N ASN A 2 -23.41 2.94 10.52
CA ASN A 2 -23.28 3.49 11.88
C ASN A 2 -21.93 4.22 12.02
N PRO A 3 -21.82 5.28 12.85
CA PRO A 3 -20.57 6.01 13.04
C PRO A 3 -19.39 5.12 13.46
N THR A 4 -19.66 4.09 14.26
CA THR A 4 -18.67 3.09 14.69
C THR A 4 -18.15 2.24 13.53
N GLU A 5 -19.02 1.86 12.60
CA GLU A 5 -18.65 1.09 11.41
C GLU A 5 -17.78 1.91 10.46
N ILE A 6 -18.10 3.20 10.26
CA ILE A 6 -17.26 4.14 9.50
C ILE A 6 -15.87 4.21 10.14
N GLY A 7 -15.80 4.41 11.47
CA GLY A 7 -14.54 4.48 12.19
C GLY A 7 -13.67 3.23 12.03
N ILE A 8 -14.26 2.04 12.19
CA ILE A 8 -13.54 0.77 12.02
C ILE A 8 -13.01 0.63 10.59
N ARG A 9 -13.83 0.92 9.58
CA ARG A 9 -13.43 0.83 8.17
C ARG A 9 -12.33 1.84 7.83
N LEU A 10 -12.36 3.06 8.37
CA LEU A 10 -11.29 4.04 8.17
C LEU A 10 -9.98 3.59 8.80
N VAL A 11 -10.01 3.09 10.05
CA VAL A 11 -8.81 2.57 10.71
C VAL A 11 -8.24 1.38 9.94
N ALA A 12 -9.10 0.44 9.52
CA ALA A 12 -8.70 -0.68 8.70
C ALA A 12 -8.12 -0.23 7.35
N GLY A 13 -8.73 0.77 6.71
CA GLY A 13 -8.22 1.40 5.48
C GLY A 13 -6.82 1.99 5.66
N VAL A 14 -6.58 2.73 6.74
CA VAL A 14 -5.25 3.28 7.07
C VAL A 14 -4.23 2.17 7.28
N LEU A 15 -4.58 1.11 8.04
CA LEU A 15 -3.69 -0.03 8.24
C LEU A 15 -3.35 -0.74 6.92
N LEU A 16 -4.32 -0.88 6.02
CA LEU A 16 -4.11 -1.48 4.70
C LEU A 16 -3.22 -0.60 3.80
N ILE A 17 -3.35 0.74 3.87
CA ILE A 17 -2.46 1.68 3.18
C ILE A 17 -1.04 1.54 3.72
N LEU A 18 -0.86 1.45 5.04
CA LEU A 18 0.46 1.22 5.65
C LEU A 18 1.06 -0.12 5.22
N ALA A 19 0.24 -1.17 5.14
CA ALA A 19 0.68 -2.48 4.65
C ALA A 19 1.12 -2.40 3.17
N ASN A 20 0.37 -1.67 2.33
CA ASN A 20 0.77 -1.41 0.95
C ASN A 20 2.11 -0.68 0.86
N GLY A 21 2.27 0.41 1.62
CA GLY A 21 3.52 1.16 1.69
C GLY A 21 4.71 0.33 2.21
N PHE A 22 4.46 -0.62 3.11
CA PHE A 22 5.49 -1.56 3.56
C PHE A 22 5.99 -2.47 2.44
N PHE A 23 5.09 -3.02 1.60
CA PHE A 23 5.50 -3.81 0.44
C PHE A 23 6.29 -3.00 -0.58
N VAL A 24 5.85 -1.76 -0.85
CA VAL A 24 6.58 -0.83 -1.74
C VAL A 24 7.98 -0.52 -1.20
N ALA A 25 8.11 -0.29 0.11
CA ALA A 25 9.39 -0.05 0.74
C ALA A 25 10.34 -1.26 0.62
N ILE A 26 9.82 -2.49 0.75
CA ILE A 26 10.61 -3.70 0.54
C ILE A 26 11.04 -3.82 -0.92
N GLU A 27 10.12 -3.64 -1.87
CA GLU A 27 10.42 -3.73 -3.30
C GLU A 27 11.53 -2.74 -3.69
N PHE A 28 11.44 -1.51 -3.20
CA PHE A 28 12.46 -0.49 -3.43
C PHE A 28 13.80 -0.80 -2.75
N ALA A 29 13.76 -1.28 -1.50
CA ALA A 29 14.96 -1.68 -0.77
C ALA A 29 15.70 -2.82 -1.48
N LEU A 30 14.97 -3.83 -1.95
CA LEU A 30 15.52 -4.98 -2.65
C LEU A 30 16.06 -4.61 -4.05
N THR A 31 15.36 -3.78 -4.80
CA THR A 31 15.82 -3.34 -6.14
C THR A 31 17.00 -2.37 -6.10
N ARG A 32 17.13 -1.55 -5.04
CA ARG A 32 18.27 -0.63 -4.87
C ARG A 32 19.41 -1.19 -4.03
N ALA A 33 19.25 -2.37 -3.42
CA ALA A 33 20.31 -3.00 -2.67
C ALA A 33 21.51 -3.31 -3.57
N ARG A 34 22.70 -2.94 -3.10
CA ARG A 34 23.95 -3.32 -3.78
C ARG A 34 24.13 -4.83 -3.63
N GLN A 35 24.38 -5.50 -4.75
CA GLN A 35 24.74 -6.91 -4.77
C GLN A 35 26.19 -7.05 -4.27
N PHE A 36 26.37 -7.66 -3.11
CA PHE A 36 27.68 -7.98 -2.55
C PHE A 36 27.95 -9.47 -2.74
N THR A 37 29.22 -9.85 -2.84
CA THR A 37 29.58 -11.27 -2.81
C THR A 37 29.31 -11.84 -1.42
N GLU A 38 29.00 -13.13 -1.33
CA GLU A 38 28.68 -13.81 -0.06
C GLU A 38 29.74 -13.54 1.01
N SER A 39 31.02 -13.64 0.64
CA SER A 39 32.17 -13.39 1.51
C SER A 39 32.32 -11.94 1.98
N GLU A 40 31.77 -10.97 1.26
CA GLU A 40 31.81 -9.55 1.65
C GLU A 40 30.61 -9.15 2.53
N PHE A 41 29.55 -9.96 2.53
CA PHE A 41 28.27 -9.63 3.14
C PHE A 41 27.95 -10.47 4.37
N VAL A 42 28.31 -11.75 4.36
CA VAL A 42 28.03 -12.72 5.42
C VAL A 42 29.25 -12.82 6.34
N ASP A 43 29.26 -12.06 7.43
CA ASP A 43 30.29 -12.13 8.48
C ASP A 43 29.86 -13.04 9.65
N GLY A 44 29.29 -14.20 9.32
CA GLY A 44 28.76 -15.16 10.31
C GLY A 44 27.46 -14.76 11.00
N ASP A 45 26.82 -13.65 10.61
CA ASP A 45 25.48 -13.27 11.08
C ASP A 45 24.39 -13.91 10.20
N SER A 46 23.61 -14.81 10.81
CA SER A 46 22.44 -15.47 10.21
C SER A 46 21.39 -14.53 9.60
N ARG A 47 21.33 -13.26 10.02
CA ARG A 47 20.43 -12.25 9.44
C ARG A 47 20.98 -11.71 8.12
N LEU A 48 22.30 -11.55 8.03
CA LEU A 48 22.98 -11.11 6.81
C LEU A 48 22.98 -12.22 5.76
N GLU A 49 23.13 -13.47 6.17
CA GLU A 49 22.99 -14.65 5.30
C GLU A 49 21.61 -14.70 4.65
N ARG A 50 20.53 -14.57 5.44
CA ARG A 50 19.17 -14.51 4.90
C ARG A 50 18.96 -13.31 3.97
N ALA A 51 19.48 -12.13 4.32
CA ALA A 51 19.37 -10.96 3.47
C ALA A 51 20.12 -11.14 2.14
N TRP A 52 21.26 -11.84 2.15
CA TRP A 52 22.00 -12.20 0.94
C TRP A 52 21.24 -13.21 0.07
N GLU A 53 20.68 -14.27 0.66
CA GLU A 53 19.82 -15.22 -0.06
C GLU A 53 18.64 -14.53 -0.75
N MET A 54 18.01 -13.56 -0.08
CA MET A 54 16.94 -12.75 -0.66
C MET A 54 17.38 -11.97 -1.90
N THR A 55 18.66 -11.55 -1.97
CA THR A 55 19.20 -10.87 -3.16
C THR A 55 19.48 -11.83 -4.32
N GLN A 56 19.77 -13.10 -4.02
CA GLN A 56 19.98 -14.14 -5.04
C GLN A 56 18.66 -14.60 -5.68
N GLU A 57 17.58 -14.61 -4.91
CA GLU A 57 16.22 -14.96 -5.39
C GLU A 57 15.32 -13.73 -5.57
N LEU A 58 15.91 -12.59 -5.97
CA LEU A 58 15.23 -11.30 -6.03
C LEU A 58 13.88 -11.34 -6.75
N GLU A 59 13.80 -12.03 -7.89
CA GLU A 59 12.59 -12.11 -8.71
C GLU A 59 11.40 -12.73 -7.97
N LEU A 60 11.63 -13.75 -7.12
CA LEU A 60 10.61 -14.40 -6.31
C LEU A 60 10.06 -13.44 -5.23
N TYR A 61 10.96 -12.73 -4.55
CA TYR A 61 10.58 -11.76 -3.53
C TYR A 61 9.86 -10.55 -4.12
N LEU A 62 10.32 -10.02 -5.26
CA LEU A 62 9.65 -8.94 -5.97
C LEU A 62 8.25 -9.36 -6.43
N THR A 63 8.09 -10.55 -7.00
CA THR A 63 6.78 -11.09 -7.40
C THR A 63 5.82 -11.17 -6.20
N THR A 64 6.33 -11.64 -5.05
CA THR A 64 5.54 -11.70 -3.82
C THR A 64 5.13 -10.29 -3.32
N CYS A 65 6.04 -9.32 -3.41
CA CYS A 65 5.74 -7.92 -3.09
C CYS A 65 4.63 -7.37 -4.00
N GLN A 66 4.70 -7.62 -5.31
CA GLN A 66 3.69 -7.16 -6.26
C GLN A 66 2.30 -7.76 -6.02
N VAL A 67 2.25 -9.05 -5.66
CA VAL A 67 1.00 -9.69 -5.23
C VAL A 67 0.47 -9.04 -3.95
N GLY A 68 1.35 -8.76 -2.97
CA GLY A 68 0.99 -8.05 -1.74
C GLY A 68 0.48 -6.63 -1.97
N ILE A 69 1.12 -5.86 -2.86
CA ILE A 69 0.71 -4.51 -3.27
C ILE A 69 -0.67 -4.56 -3.92
N THR A 70 -0.90 -5.51 -4.82
CA THR A 70 -2.18 -5.67 -5.51
C THR A 70 -3.29 -6.05 -4.53
N ALA A 71 -3.05 -7.06 -3.70
CA ALA A 71 -4.03 -7.53 -2.72
C ALA A 71 -4.39 -6.45 -1.70
N SER A 72 -3.39 -5.72 -1.19
CA SER A 72 -3.60 -4.61 -0.27
C SER A 72 -4.36 -3.45 -0.94
N SER A 73 -4.01 -3.09 -2.18
CA SER A 73 -4.71 -2.04 -2.94
C SER A 73 -6.19 -2.37 -3.14
N ILE A 74 -6.51 -3.61 -3.51
CA ILE A 74 -7.90 -4.07 -3.67
C ILE A 74 -8.63 -4.02 -2.32
N ALA A 75 -7.99 -4.49 -1.25
CA ALA A 75 -8.57 -4.47 0.09
C ALA A 75 -8.84 -3.03 0.59
N VAL A 76 -7.93 -2.09 0.33
CA VAL A 76 -8.13 -0.66 0.62
C VAL A 76 -9.38 -0.16 -0.09
N GLY A 77 -9.53 -0.44 -1.39
CA GLY A 77 -10.73 -0.05 -2.15
C GLY A 77 -12.01 -0.58 -1.50
N ILE A 78 -12.07 -1.88 -1.23
CA ILE A 78 -13.26 -2.53 -0.66
C ILE A 78 -13.61 -1.97 0.74
N VAL A 79 -12.61 -1.68 1.56
CA VAL A 79 -12.81 -1.31 2.97
C VAL A 79 -12.95 0.20 3.16
N ALA A 80 -12.06 0.98 2.57
CA ALA A 80 -11.97 2.43 2.78
C ALA A 80 -12.96 3.22 1.91
N GLU A 81 -13.24 2.79 0.68
CA GLU A 81 -14.11 3.51 -0.25
C GLU A 81 -15.53 3.72 0.31
N PRO A 82 -16.22 2.71 0.89
CA PRO A 82 -17.56 2.93 1.45
C PRO A 82 -17.55 3.88 2.66
N ALA A 83 -16.47 3.87 3.44
CA ALA A 83 -16.33 4.74 4.60
C ALA A 83 -16.07 6.20 4.20
N LEU A 84 -15.22 6.41 3.19
CA LEU A 84 -15.00 7.71 2.57
C LEU A 84 -16.30 8.22 1.92
N ALA A 85 -17.01 7.39 1.15
CA ALA A 85 -18.28 7.74 0.55
C ALA A 85 -19.30 8.21 1.59
N ALA A 86 -19.49 7.44 2.67
CA ALA A 86 -20.41 7.81 3.76
C ALA A 86 -20.01 9.11 4.50
N LEU A 87 -18.70 9.42 4.57
CA LEU A 87 -18.21 10.65 5.19
C LEU A 87 -18.44 11.88 4.29
N PHE A 88 -18.30 11.71 2.97
CA PHE A 88 -18.38 12.79 2.00
C PHE A 88 -19.79 13.00 1.41
N GLU A 89 -20.66 11.99 1.45
CA GLU A 89 -22.07 12.07 1.02
C GLU A 89 -22.81 13.32 1.54
N PRO A 90 -22.75 13.70 2.84
CA PRO A 90 -23.41 14.92 3.32
C PRO A 90 -22.79 16.22 2.77
N LEU A 91 -21.51 16.20 2.35
CA LEU A 91 -20.82 17.36 1.78
C LEU A 91 -21.23 17.61 0.33
N PHE A 92 -21.61 16.55 -0.40
CA PHE A 92 -22.01 16.61 -1.81
C PHE A 92 -23.54 16.54 -2.02
N ALA A 93 -24.31 16.39 -0.94
CA ALA A 93 -25.77 16.35 -0.97
C ALA A 93 -26.33 17.58 -1.70
N GLY A 94 -26.97 17.35 -2.86
CA GLY A 94 -27.56 18.40 -3.71
C GLY A 94 -26.74 18.81 -4.94
N THR A 95 -25.58 18.20 -5.19
CA THR A 95 -24.76 18.45 -6.39
C THR A 95 -24.72 17.23 -7.32
N THR A 96 -24.58 17.44 -8.63
CA THR A 96 -24.40 16.37 -9.63
C THR A 96 -23.12 15.54 -9.45
N LEU A 97 -22.19 16.00 -8.59
CA LEU A 97 -21.01 15.23 -8.17
C LEU A 97 -21.36 14.03 -7.27
N ALA A 98 -22.48 14.07 -6.56
CA ALA A 98 -22.94 12.96 -5.72
C ALA A 98 -23.23 11.69 -6.53
N THR A 99 -23.56 11.83 -7.82
CA THR A 99 -23.98 10.73 -8.69
C THR A 99 -22.82 10.02 -9.41
N ILE A 100 -21.64 10.63 -9.48
CA ILE A 100 -20.57 10.19 -10.41
C ILE A 100 -19.42 9.46 -9.68
N GLY A 101 -19.44 9.37 -8.35
CA GLY A 101 -18.27 8.83 -7.62
C GLY A 101 -17.04 9.73 -7.76
N ALA A 102 -17.24 11.02 -8.10
CA ALA A 102 -16.18 12.00 -8.25
C ALA A 102 -15.34 12.16 -6.97
N GLY A 103 -15.95 11.97 -5.80
CA GLY A 103 -15.24 11.93 -4.52
C GLY A 103 -14.26 10.75 -4.43
N ALA A 104 -14.66 9.56 -4.89
CA ALA A 104 -13.79 8.38 -4.94
C ALA A 104 -12.68 8.55 -5.98
N LEU A 105 -13.00 9.15 -7.14
CA LEU A 105 -12.02 9.45 -8.19
C LEU A 105 -10.98 10.50 -7.74
N ILE A 106 -11.43 11.55 -7.03
CA ILE A 106 -10.56 12.60 -6.48
C ILE A 106 -9.74 12.07 -5.31
N ALA A 107 -10.34 11.27 -4.41
CA ALA A 107 -9.60 10.61 -3.33
C ALA A 107 -8.55 9.64 -3.88
N TYR A 108 -8.91 8.84 -4.89
CA TYR A 108 -7.98 7.98 -5.62
C TYR A 108 -6.86 8.78 -6.28
N LEU A 109 -7.18 9.88 -6.97
CA LEU A 109 -6.18 10.77 -7.59
C LEU A 109 -5.24 11.39 -6.55
N ILE A 110 -5.75 11.86 -5.41
CA ILE A 110 -4.94 12.46 -4.35
C ILE A 110 -4.03 11.41 -3.70
N ILE A 111 -4.58 10.22 -3.38
CA ILE A 111 -3.79 9.12 -2.83
C ILE A 111 -2.71 8.70 -3.82
N ASN A 112 -3.05 8.56 -5.10
CA ASN A 112 -2.12 8.17 -6.16
C ASN A 112 -1.03 9.24 -6.40
N LEU A 113 -1.39 10.53 -6.43
CA LEU A 113 -0.43 11.63 -6.57
C LEU A 113 0.54 11.72 -5.39
N LEU A 114 0.06 11.53 -4.16
CA LEU A 114 0.92 11.49 -2.98
C LEU A 114 1.85 10.27 -2.99
N HIS A 115 1.36 9.13 -3.49
CA HIS A 115 2.15 7.90 -3.62
C HIS A 115 3.24 8.01 -4.69
N LEU A 116 2.94 8.64 -5.83
CA LEU A 116 3.87 8.80 -6.95
C LEU A 116 4.95 9.87 -6.71
N THR A 117 4.67 10.85 -5.85
CA THR A 117 5.60 11.97 -5.59
C THR A 117 6.57 11.71 -4.43
N HIS A 118 6.30 10.71 -3.59
CA HIS A 118 7.13 10.36 -2.43
C HIS A 118 7.69 8.93 -2.48
N GLY A 119 7.50 8.21 -3.60
CA GLY A 119 8.13 6.92 -3.91
C GLY A 119 9.35 7.08 -4.82
#